data_AF-A0A2M8PMF3-F1
#
_entry.id   AF-A0A2M8PMF3-F1
#
_cell.length_a   1.000
_cell.length_b   1.000
_cell.length_c   1.000
_cell.angle_alpha   90.00
_cell.angle_beta   90.00
_cell.angle_gamma   90.00
#
_symmetry.space_group_name_H-M   'P 1'
#
loop_
_entity.id
_entity.type
_entity.pdbx_description
1 polymer ?
#
loop_
_entity_poly.entity_id
_entity_poly.type
_entity_poly.pdbx_seq_one_letter_code
_entity_poly.pdbx_strand_id
1 'polypeptide(L)'
;MNKKRLPSSAYNPISMVGAVIAIVNFVIVLSVLVYDSVFDGLAPYAGIIAYIILPAGLVMGLLIIPVGMFLERRRRSRAVEDGRPRSIYID
;
A
#
# COMPACT_ATOMS: atom_id res chain seq x y z
N MET A 1 -24.42 -12.46 -0.51
CA MET A 1 -24.13 -11.63 0.68
C MET A 1 -22.74 -11.01 0.49
N ASN A 2 -22.61 -9.97 -0.36
CA ASN A 2 -21.32 -9.38 -0.70
C ASN A 2 -20.91 -8.36 0.36
N LYS A 3 -20.32 -8.83 1.46
CA LYS A 3 -19.66 -7.96 2.42
C LYS A 3 -18.32 -7.51 1.82
N LYS A 4 -18.31 -6.39 1.10
CA LYS A 4 -17.05 -5.67 0.84
C LYS A 4 -16.43 -5.35 2.20
N ARG A 5 -15.35 -6.04 2.55
CA ARG A 5 -14.68 -5.88 3.86
C ARG A 5 -13.86 -4.60 3.95
N LEU A 6 -13.65 -3.92 2.82
CA LEU A 6 -12.92 -2.67 2.70
C LEU A 6 -13.77 -1.62 1.96
N PRO A 7 -13.57 -0.32 2.22
CA PRO A 7 -14.30 0.74 1.53
C PRO A 7 -14.08 0.65 0.02
N SER A 8 -15.12 0.92 -0.77
CA SER A 8 -15.09 0.77 -2.24
C SER A 8 -14.02 1.63 -2.93
N SER A 9 -13.50 2.66 -2.26
CA SER A 9 -12.40 3.52 -2.71
C SER A 9 -11.02 2.85 -2.65
N ALA A 10 -10.87 1.79 -1.85
CA ALA A 10 -9.63 1.02 -1.75
C ALA A 10 -9.45 0.04 -2.93
N TYR A 11 -10.53 -0.28 -3.66
CA TYR A 11 -10.51 -1.14 -4.85
C TYR A 11 -10.11 -0.33 -6.10
N ASN A 12 -8.86 0.13 -6.15
CA ASN A 12 -8.27 0.83 -7.30
C ASN A 12 -6.87 0.24 -7.56
N PRO A 13 -6.44 0.04 -8.84
CA PRO A 13 -5.11 -0.46 -9.19
C PRO A 13 -3.95 0.26 -8.46
N ILE A 14 -4.03 1.58 -8.28
CA ILE A 14 -2.97 2.35 -7.60
C ILE A 14 -2.86 1.90 -6.14
N SER A 15 -3.99 1.78 -5.45
CA SER A 15 -4.04 1.31 -4.06
C SER A 15 -3.58 -0.15 -3.94
N MET A 16 -3.88 -1.01 -4.93
CA MET A 16 -3.38 -2.39 -4.98
C MET A 16 -1.85 -2.44 -5.13
N VAL A 17 -1.27 -1.63 -6.00
CA VAL A 17 0.19 -1.54 -6.16
C VAL A 17 0.84 -1.10 -4.84
N GLY A 18 0.30 -0.06 -4.20
CA GLY A 18 0.77 0.39 -2.88
C GLY A 18 0.70 -0.72 -1.83
N ALA A 19 -0.41 -1.46 -1.79
CA ALA A 19 -0.59 -2.58 -0.88
C ALA A 19 0.42 -3.71 -1.12
N VAL A 20 0.68 -4.09 -2.37
CA VAL A 20 1.68 -5.11 -2.72
C VAL A 20 3.07 -4.67 -2.28
N ILE A 21 3.46 -3.43 -2.56
CA ILE A 21 4.77 -2.88 -2.16
C ILE A 21 4.90 -2.87 -0.63
N ALA A 22 3.86 -2.45 0.08
CA ALA A 22 3.85 -2.41 1.53
C ALA A 22 3.96 -3.81 2.14
N ILE A 23 3.19 -4.79 1.64
CA ILE A 23 3.23 -6.18 2.14
C ILE A 23 4.61 -6.80 1.90
N VAL A 24 5.16 -6.65 0.70
CA VAL A 24 6.49 -7.19 0.36
C VAL A 24 7.56 -6.58 1.27
N ASN A 25 7.58 -5.25 1.43
CA ASN A 25 8.54 -4.62 2.34
C ASN A 25 8.34 -5.04 3.79
N PHE A 26 7.09 -5.18 4.24
CA PHE A 26 6.79 -5.62 5.61
C PHE A 26 7.36 -7.01 5.89
N VAL A 27 7.17 -7.96 4.97
CA VAL A 27 7.73 -9.31 5.09
C VAL A 27 9.26 -9.28 5.11
N ILE A 28 9.88 -8.46 4.25
CA ILE A 28 11.35 -8.33 4.21
C ILE A 28 11.86 -7.73 5.52
N VAL A 29 11.31 -6.61 5.98
CA VAL A 29 11.70 -5.96 7.24
C VAL A 29 11.56 -6.94 8.41
N LEU A 30 10.43 -7.65 8.49
CA LEU A 30 10.22 -8.65 9.53
C LEU A 30 11.27 -9.77 9.49
N SER A 31 11.58 -10.27 8.28
CA SER A 31 12.60 -11.30 8.09
C SER A 31 14.00 -10.83 8.51
N VAL A 32 14.34 -9.58 8.19
CA VAL A 32 15.62 -8.97 8.59
C VAL A 32 15.69 -8.75 10.10
N LEU A 33 14.60 -8.33 10.74
CA LEU A 33 14.54 -8.20 12.19
C LEU A 33 14.75 -9.54 12.90
N VAL A 34 14.10 -10.60 12.39
CA VAL A 34 14.31 -11.96 12.92
C VAL A 34 15.76 -12.39 12.72
N TYR A 35 16.33 -12.16 11.53
CA TYR A 35 17.74 -12.45 11.26
C TYR A 35 18.68 -11.73 12.22
N ASP A 36 18.54 -10.41 12.36
CA ASP A 36 19.40 -9.61 13.25
C ASP A 36 19.28 -10.02 14.72
N SER A 37 18.11 -10.53 15.14
CA SER A 37 17.89 -11.02 16.51
C SER A 37 18.47 -12.41 16.81
N VAL A 38 18.66 -13.24 15.77
CA VAL A 38 19.11 -14.65 15.92
C VAL A 38 20.60 -14.80 15.61
N PHE A 39 21.15 -13.96 14.74
CA PHE A 39 22.56 -13.99 14.33
C PHE A 39 23.34 -12.83 14.97
N ASP A 40 24.68 -12.81 14.83
CA ASP A 40 25.60 -11.82 15.43
C ASP A 40 25.50 -10.40 14.82
N GLY A 41 24.27 -9.95 14.53
CA GLY A 41 23.96 -8.63 14.00
C GLY A 41 24.30 -8.44 12.53
N LEU A 42 23.80 -7.34 11.96
CA LEU A 42 24.11 -6.90 10.60
C LEU A 42 25.47 -6.21 10.51
N ALA A 43 26.15 -6.39 9.38
CA ALA A 43 27.33 -5.59 9.05
C ALA A 43 26.99 -4.08 9.09
N PRO A 44 27.94 -3.17 9.44
CA PRO A 44 27.66 -1.76 9.69
C PRO A 44 26.91 -1.04 8.55
N TYR A 45 27.17 -1.40 7.30
CA TYR A 45 26.47 -0.85 6.13
C TYR A 45 25.11 -1.52 5.86
N ALA A 46 24.96 -2.79 6.21
CA ALA A 46 23.72 -3.54 6.04
C ALA A 46 22.63 -3.02 6.99
N GLY A 47 23.01 -2.56 8.18
CA GLY A 47 22.10 -1.89 9.10
C GLY A 47 21.40 -0.67 8.49
N ILE A 48 22.11 0.15 7.70
CA ILE A 48 21.50 1.32 7.02
C ILE A 48 20.41 0.87 6.05
N ILE A 49 20.68 -0.16 5.25
CA ILE A 49 19.70 -0.69 4.29
C ILE A 49 18.50 -1.29 5.04
N ALA A 50 18.78 -2.09 6.07
CA ALA A 50 17.79 -2.79 6.87
C ALA A 50 16.87 -1.86 7.66
N TYR A 51 17.42 -0.80 8.25
CA TYR A 51 16.72 0.06 9.20
C TYR A 51 16.28 1.41 8.63
N ILE A 52 16.75 1.80 7.44
CA ILE A 52 16.37 3.07 6.80
C ILE A 52 15.70 2.83 5.45
N ILE A 53 16.38 2.12 4.53
CA ILE A 53 15.90 1.98 3.15
C ILE A 53 14.65 1.09 3.09
N LEU A 54 14.68 -0.09 3.72
CA LEU A 54 13.53 -1.00 3.72
C LEU A 54 12.31 -0.38 4.43
N PRO A 55 12.43 0.25 5.62
CA PRO A 55 11.31 0.96 6.24
C PRO A 55 10.81 2.14 5.41
N ALA A 56 11.69 2.88 4.73
CA ALA A 56 11.27 3.94 3.81
C ALA A 56 10.42 3.37 2.65
N GLY A 57 10.82 2.22 2.08
CA GLY A 57 10.04 1.51 1.08
C GLY A 57 8.65 1.08 1.59
N LEU A 58 8.57 0.56 2.82
CA LEU A 58 7.31 0.23 3.49
C LEU A 58 6.40 1.47 3.62
N VAL A 59 6.96 2.58 4.12
CA VAL A 59 6.22 3.84 4.29
C VAL A 59 5.74 4.38 2.94
N MET A 60 6.57 4.34 1.90
CA MET A 60 6.16 4.74 0.55
C MET A 60 5.02 3.87 0.02
N GLY A 61 5.11 2.55 0.16
CA GLY A 61 4.03 1.62 -0.21
C GLY A 61 2.72 1.98 0.51
N LEU A 62 2.80 2.28 1.81
CA LEU A 62 1.66 2.67 2.62
C LEU A 62 1.07 4.02 2.20
N LEU A 63 1.90 4.99 1.80
CA LEU A 63 1.48 6.31 1.31
C LEU A 63 0.83 6.25 -0.08
N ILE A 64 1.21 5.30 -0.93
CA ILE A 64 0.57 5.09 -2.24
C ILE A 64 -0.90 4.69 -2.08
N ILE A 65 -1.26 3.98 -1.01
CA ILE A 65 -2.64 3.54 -0.74
C ILE A 65 -3.61 4.74 -0.59
N PRO A 66 -3.41 5.70 0.34
CA PRO A 66 -4.28 6.86 0.46
C PRO A 66 -4.23 7.77 -0.77
N VAL A 67 -3.09 7.87 -1.46
CA VAL A 67 -2.98 8.60 -2.73
C VAL A 67 -3.89 7.94 -3.79
N GLY A 68 -3.84 6.62 -3.92
CA GLY A 68 -4.71 5.86 -4.83
C GLY A 68 -6.19 6.00 -4.50
N MET A 69 -6.54 6.04 -3.21
CA MET A 69 -7.92 6.28 -2.76
C MET A 69 -8.39 7.71 -3.05
N PHE A 70 -7.53 8.71 -2.86
CA PHE A 70 -7.85 10.11 -3.11
C PHE A 70 -8.06 10.39 -4.61
N LEU A 71 -7.18 9.84 -5.46
CA LEU A 71 -7.31 9.93 -6.91
C LEU A 71 -8.58 9.25 -7.42
N GLU A 72 -8.90 8.07 -6.91
CA GLU A 72 -10.13 7.35 -7.27
C GLU A 72 -11.38 8.13 -6.84
N ARG A 73 -11.37 8.72 -5.63
CA ARG A 73 -12.46 9.59 -5.16
C ARG A 73 -12.67 10.79 -6.08
N ARG A 74 -11.59 11.47 -6.49
CA ARG A 74 -11.67 12.62 -7.41
C ARG A 74 -12.18 12.21 -8.80
N ARG A 75 -11.77 11.04 -9.30
CA ARG A 75 -12.24 10.49 -10.58
C ARG A 75 -13.74 10.18 -10.55
N ARG A 76 -14.22 9.56 -9.46
CA ARG A 76 -15.66 9.27 -9.27
C ARG A 76 -16.50 10.54 -9.19
N SER A 77 -16.01 11.58 -8.51
CA SER A 77 -16.71 12.88 -8.45
C SER A 77 -16.88 13.51 -9.83
N ARG A 78 -15.84 13.49 -10.68
CA ARG A 78 -15.92 14.02 -12.06
C ARG A 78 -16.84 13.21 -12.97
N ALA A 79 -16.85 11.88 -12.84
CA ALA A 79 -17.71 11.02 -13.66
C ALA A 79 -19.21 11.22 -13.39
N VAL A 80 -19.59 11.64 -12.18
CA VAL A 80 -20.97 12.01 -11.82
C VAL A 80 -21.38 13.35 -12.45
N GLU A 81 -20.42 14.27 -12.59
CA GLU A 81 -20.62 15.61 -13.18
C GLU A 81 -20.79 15.53 -14.71
N ASP A 82 -20.11 14.60 -15.38
CA ASP A 82 -20.20 14.33 -16.84
C ASP A 82 -21.46 13.54 -17.27
N GLY A 83 -22.45 13.34 -16.39
CA GLY A 83 -23.72 12.70 -16.74
C GLY A 83 -23.66 11.21 -17.07
N ARG A 84 -22.53 10.52 -16.79
CA ARG A 84 -22.45 9.06 -16.93
C ARG A 84 -23.20 8.38 -15.79
N PRO A 85 -24.13 7.44 -16.05
CA PRO A 85 -25.00 6.88 -15.02
C PRO A 85 -24.21 6.24 -13.90
N ARG A 86 -24.60 6.54 -12.66
CA ARG A 86 -24.03 5.99 -11.41
C ARG A 86 -24.06 4.46 -11.34
N SER A 87 -24.81 3.75 -12.20
CA SER A 87 -25.01 2.31 -12.11
C SER A 87 -23.82 1.45 -12.55
N ILE A 88 -22.74 2.03 -13.10
CA ILE A 88 -21.52 1.27 -13.46
C ILE A 88 -20.53 1.15 -12.26
N TYR A 89 -20.85 1.77 -11.12
CA TYR A 89 -20.07 1.67 -9.89
C TYR A 89 -20.78 0.76 -8.89
N ILE A 90 -20.94 -0.53 -9.24
CA ILE A 90 -21.73 -1.48 -8.45
C ILE A 90 -21.12 -1.70 -7.05
N ASP A 91 -22.04 -1.60 -6.10
CA ASP A 91 -22.04 -1.90 -4.67
C ASP A 91 -21.24 -3.12 -4.20
#